data_AF-A0A1H0FNN4-F1
#
_entry.id   AF-A0A1H0FNN4-F1
#
_cell.length_a   1.000
_cell.length_b   1.000
_cell.length_c   1.000
_cell.angle_alpha   90.00
_cell.angle_beta   90.00
_cell.angle_gamma   90.00
#
_symmetry.space_group_name_H-M   'P 1'
#
loop_
_entity.id
_entity.type
_entity.pdbx_description
1 polymer ?
#
loop_
_entity_poly.entity_id
_entity_poly.type
_entity_poly.pdbx_seq_one_letter_code
_entity_poly.pdbx_strand_id
1 'polypeptide(L)' 'MPSVLITGATSGFGKAAARRFAKAGWSLILTGRREERLAELKSELAPHVTVLTVPLDVR' A
#
# COMPACT_ATOMS: atom_id res chain seq x y z
N MET A 1 14.56 5.86 7.33
CA MET A 1 13.91 5.02 6.31
C MET A 1 12.76 5.82 5.72
N PRO A 2 12.72 6.09 4.41
CA PRO A 2 11.68 6.92 3.82
C PRO A 2 10.33 6.19 3.78
N SER A 3 9.24 6.97 3.82
CA SER A 3 7.86 6.47 3.71
C SER A 3 7.16 7.05 2.49
N VAL A 4 6.27 6.27 1.87
CA VAL A 4 5.40 6.75 0.78
C VAL A 4 3.93 6.51 1.12
N LEU A 5 3.12 7.55 0.93
CA LEU A 5 1.67 7.47 0.99
C LEU A 5 1.12 7.24 -0.43
N ILE A 6 0.36 6.16 -0.60
CA ILE A 6 -0.28 5.84 -1.88
C ILE A 6 -1.79 5.83 -1.68
N THR A 7 -2.47 6.78 -2.33
CA THR A 7 -3.93 6.80 -2.44
C THR A 7 -4.40 5.91 -3.58
N GLY A 8 -5.51 5.19 -3.39
CA GLY A 8 -5.98 4.24 -4.39
C GLY A 8 -5.05 3.03 -4.59
N ALA A 9 -4.40 2.57 -3.52
CA ALA A 9 -3.37 1.54 -3.56
C ALA A 9 -3.85 0.13 -3.98
N THR A 10 -5.17 -0.11 -4.02
CA THR A 10 -5.74 -1.47 -4.18
C THR A 10 -5.97 -1.90 -5.64
N SER A 11 -5.66 -1.06 -6.63
CA SER A 11 -5.82 -1.40 -8.06
C SER A 11 -4.91 -0.58 -8.98
N GLY A 12 -4.72 -1.04 -10.22
CA GLY A 12 -4.01 -0.30 -11.27
C GLY A 12 -2.62 0.18 -10.85
N PHE A 13 -2.32 1.45 -11.17
CA PHE A 13 -1.03 2.06 -10.86
C PHE A 13 -0.73 2.13 -9.36
N GLY A 14 -1.72 2.36 -8.50
CA GLY A 14 -1.50 2.39 -7.05
C GLY A 14 -0.93 1.07 -6.53
N LYS A 15 -1.49 -0.06 -7.00
CA LYS A 15 -1.00 -1.41 -6.63
C LYS A 15 0.40 -1.67 -7.18
N ALA A 16 0.67 -1.27 -8.43
CA ALA A 16 1.99 -1.40 -9.04
C ALA A 16 3.06 -0.54 -8.33
N ALA A 17 2.71 0.69 -7.95
CA ALA A 17 3.57 1.59 -7.20
C ALA A 17 3.90 1.03 -5.80
N ALA A 18 2.90 0.49 -5.09
CA ALA A 18 3.10 -0.15 -3.78
C ALA A 18 4.18 -1.24 -3.85
N ARG A 19 4.08 -2.13 -4.83
CA ARG A 19 5.07 -3.20 -5.08
C ARG A 19 6.44 -2.64 -5.44
N ARG A 20 6.49 -1.60 -6.29
CA ARG A 20 7.73 -0.97 -6.72
C ARG A 20 8.48 -0.30 -5.57
N PHE A 21 7.78 0.35 -4.66
CA PHE A 21 8.36 0.98 -3.47
C PHE A 21 8.72 -0.04 -2.39
N ALA A 22 7.90 -1.08 -2.18
CA ALA A 22 8.27 -2.20 -1.31
C ALA A 22 9.59 -2.86 -1.75
N LYS A 23 9.74 -3.14 -3.05
CA LYS A 23 10.99 -3.69 -3.62
C LYS A 23 12.19 -2.76 -3.42
N ALA A 24 11.95 -1.46 -3.29
CA ALA A 24 13.00 -0.47 -2.99
C ALA A 24 13.28 -0.32 -1.47
N GLY A 25 12.60 -1.07 -0.60
CA GLY A 25 12.79 -1.02 0.86
C GLY A 25 12.09 0.15 1.56
N TRP A 26 11.09 0.76 0.93
CA TRP A 26 10.36 1.89 1.52
C TRP A 26 9.22 1.42 2.41
N SER A 27 8.99 2.13 3.52
CA SER A 27 7.79 1.95 4.33
C SER A 27 6.56 2.48 3.58
N LEU A 28 5.43 1.78 3.67
CA LEU A 28 4.24 2.07 2.89
C LEU A 28 3.08 2.50 3.79
N ILE A 29 2.37 3.55 3.38
CA ILE A 29 1.03 3.89 3.87
C ILE A 29 0.08 3.74 2.69
N LEU A 30 -0.82 2.77 2.75
CA LEU A 30 -1.68 2.37 1.65
C LEU A 30 -3.13 2.71 1.96
N THR A 31 -3.78 3.45 1.07
CA THR A 31 -5.19 3.83 1.25
C THR A 31 -6.08 3.34 0.11
N GLY A 32 -7.36 3.15 0.43
CA GLY A 32 -8.38 2.75 -0.53
C GLY A 32 -9.70 2.40 0.16
N ARG A 33 -10.76 2.26 -0.63
CA ARG A 33 -12.13 2.07 -0.11
C ARG A 33 -12.45 0.64 0.35
N ARG A 34 -11.68 -0.35 -0.10
CA ARG A 34 -11.97 -1.78 0.15
C ARG A 34 -10.92 -2.35 1.09
N GLU A 35 -11.34 -2.62 2.33
CA GLU A 35 -10.46 -3.12 3.39
C GLU A 35 -9.85 -4.49 3.05
N GLU A 36 -10.65 -5.39 2.49
CA GLU A 36 -10.19 -6.73 2.08
C GLU A 36 -9.00 -6.65 1.12
N ARG A 37 -9.09 -5.78 0.11
CA ARG A 37 -7.99 -5.58 -0.85
C ARG A 37 -6.78 -4.90 -0.25
N LEU A 38 -6.97 -4.05 0.77
CA LEU A 38 -5.86 -3.47 1.54
C LEU A 38 -5.18 -4.56 2.39
N ALA A 39 -5.95 -5.44 3.02
CA ALA A 39 -5.43 -6.55 3.81
C ALA A 39 -4.65 -7.55 2.95
N GLU A 40 -5.16 -7.93 1.78
CA GLU A 40 -4.44 -8.76 0.81
C GLU A 40 -3.09 -8.14 0.42
N LEU A 41 -3.09 -6.85 0.06
CA LEU A 41 -1.88 -6.15 -0.35
C LEU A 41 -0.89 -5.97 0.80
N LYS A 42 -1.38 -5.75 2.04
CA LYS A 42 -0.55 -5.71 3.23
C LYS A 42 0.11 -7.05 3.50
N SER A 43 -0.64 -8.15 3.44
CA SER A 43 -0.11 -9.49 3.63
C SER A 43 0.96 -9.84 2.59
N GLU A 44 0.79 -9.38 1.35
CA GLU A 44 1.79 -9.52 0.28
C GLU A 44 3.12 -8.78 0.60
N LEU A 45 3.05 -7.58 1.18
CA LEU A 45 4.19 -6.66 1.27
C LEU A 45 4.84 -6.56 2.66
N ALA A 46 4.11 -6.88 3.73
CA ALA A 46 4.58 -6.84 5.10
C ALA A 46 5.81 -7.72 5.41
N PRO A 47 6.06 -8.85 4.72
CA PRO A 47 7.31 -9.60 4.89
C PRO A 47 8.57 -8.86 4.47
N HIS A 48 8.45 -7.81 3.64
CA HIS A 48 9.59 -7.09 3.06
C HIS A 48 9.77 -5.69 3.66
N VAL A 49 8.69 -5.01 4.02
CA VAL A 49 8.70 -3.62 4.51
C VAL A 49 7.59 -3.38 5.53
N THR A 50 7.70 -2.31 6.31
CA THR A 50 6.60 -1.85 7.16
C THR A 50 5.44 -1.35 6.30
N VAL A 51 4.23 -1.84 6.56
CA VAL A 51 3.02 -1.45 5.83
C VAL A 51 1.90 -1.06 6.80
N LEU A 52 1.47 0.20 6.69
CA LEU A 52 0.24 0.71 7.31
C LEU A 52 -0.86 0.79 6.26
N THR A 53 -2.05 0.30 6.60
CA THR A 53 -3.25 0.38 5.76
C THR A 53 -4.26 1.29 6.41
N VAL A 54 -4.83 2.22 5.63
CA VAL A 54 -5.87 3.14 6.10
C VAL A 54 -7.04 3.10 5.11
N PRO A 55 -8.19 2.52 5.49
CA PRO A 55 -9.41 2.64 4.70
C PRO A 55 -9.76 4.13 4.53
N LEU A 56 -9.88 4.58 3.28
CA LEU A 56 -10.11 5.99 2.97
C LEU A 56 -10.85 6.12 1.64
N ASP A 57 -11.88 6.96 1.62
CA ASP A 57 -12.47 7.52 0.41
C ASP A 57 -11.98 8.97 0.26
N VAL A 58 -11.52 9.34 -0.94
CA VAL A 58 -10.89 10.65 -1.23
C VAL A 58 -11.77 11.53 -2.13
N ARG A 59 -12.97 11.06 -2.48
CA ARG A 59 -13.89 11.73 -3.41
C ARG A 59 -14.95 12.56 -2.70
#